data_AF-A0A7V9LDM3-F1
#
_entry.id   AF-A0A7V9LDM3-F1
#
_cell.length_a   1.000
_cell.length_b   1.000
_cell.length_c   1.000
_cell.angle_alpha   90.00
_cell.angle_beta   90.00
_cell.angle_gamma   90.00
#
_symmetry.space_group_name_H-M   'P 1'
#
loop_
_entity.id
_entity.type
_entity.pdbx_description
1 polymer ?
#
loop_
_entity_poly.entity_id
_entity_poly.type
_entity_poly.pdbx_seq_one_letter_code
_entity_poly.pdbx_strand_id
1 'polypeptide(L)'
;VFTAIVPFGTDITELVATFSTTGDKVEVGGNLQESDVTKNNFTNEVEYTVTAADNSTQVFEVNVDNSQSADKDIIQFTILGVDGIIDGTDIRLTVPNGTPLTALVPTIAITGKSVSPESQIPNDFTGPTTYVVTAADNTTKTYTVFVSVAGSSAKDITRFTINGLDAVITNISAIAGEIEINMPNGTDRSSLSPIVTITGVSVSPASGAAIDFSGPQPVLYVVTAADNTVKTYTVRVGIVNGNGTKLITSFSILGVKGAITNGAQSSTVTLVLPAGTDLSAQTPTIVINASSISPSSRVPQDFTNPVIYTVSAADGSTRAYTVTVTTQ
;
A
#
# COMPACT_ATOMS: atom_id res chain seq x y z
N VAL A 1 -26.17 -13.39 -57.14
CA VAL A 1 -25.19 -12.94 -56.14
C VAL A 1 -24.98 -14.02 -55.10
N PHE A 2 -23.73 -14.44 -54.91
CA PHE A 2 -23.27 -15.30 -53.83
C PHE A 2 -22.35 -14.51 -52.91
N THR A 3 -22.47 -14.70 -51.60
CA THR A 3 -21.57 -14.11 -50.61
C THR A 3 -20.98 -15.21 -49.75
N ALA A 4 -19.66 -15.24 -49.63
CA ALA A 4 -18.93 -16.13 -48.75
C ALA A 4 -18.18 -15.32 -47.68
N ILE A 5 -18.17 -15.82 -46.44
CA ILE A 5 -17.36 -15.25 -45.36
C ILE A 5 -16.22 -16.22 -45.08
N VAL A 6 -14.99 -15.76 -45.22
CA VAL A 6 -13.78 -16.51 -44.89
C VAL A 6 -13.23 -16.08 -43.52
N PRO A 7 -12.37 -16.86 -42.86
CA PRO A 7 -11.80 -16.49 -41.55
C PRO A 7 -11.09 -15.14 -41.56
N PHE A 8 -11.10 -14.44 -40.42
CA PHE A 8 -10.41 -13.16 -40.24
C PHE A 8 -8.92 -13.27 -40.66
N GLY A 9 -8.46 -12.30 -41.44
CA GLY A 9 -7.07 -12.25 -41.91
C GLY A 9 -6.76 -13.18 -43.09
N THR A 10 -7.75 -13.88 -43.65
CA THR A 10 -7.56 -14.64 -44.89
C THR A 10 -7.17 -13.69 -46.02
N ASP A 11 -6.14 -14.07 -46.79
CA ASP A 11 -5.76 -13.37 -48.01
C ASP A 11 -6.76 -13.71 -49.12
N ILE A 12 -7.56 -12.73 -49.52
CA ILE A 12 -8.61 -12.89 -50.54
C ILE A 12 -8.12 -12.59 -51.97
N THR A 13 -6.81 -12.35 -52.17
CA THR A 13 -6.24 -12.00 -53.48
C THR A 13 -5.98 -13.20 -54.39
N GLU A 14 -5.91 -14.40 -53.82
CA GLU A 14 -5.60 -15.65 -54.55
C GLU A 14 -6.44 -16.84 -54.06
N LEU A 15 -7.74 -16.66 -53.87
CA LEU A 15 -8.61 -17.74 -53.41
C LEU A 15 -9.00 -18.69 -54.54
N VAL A 16 -9.04 -19.96 -54.20
CA VAL A 16 -9.54 -21.03 -55.08
C VAL A 16 -10.97 -21.35 -54.66
N ALA A 17 -11.90 -21.31 -55.62
CA ALA A 17 -13.30 -21.62 -55.39
C ALA A 17 -13.60 -23.09 -55.71
N THR A 18 -14.44 -23.71 -54.87
CA THR A 18 -15.07 -25.01 -55.15
C THR A 18 -16.47 -24.76 -55.70
N PHE A 19 -16.79 -25.31 -56.87
CA PHE A 19 -18.12 -25.15 -57.46
C PHE A 19 -18.51 -26.36 -58.31
N SER A 20 -19.82 -26.55 -58.50
CA SER A 20 -20.37 -27.47 -59.48
C SER A 20 -21.19 -26.69 -60.49
N THR A 21 -21.23 -27.17 -61.74
CA THR A 21 -21.97 -26.53 -62.82
C THR A 21 -22.65 -27.59 -63.69
N THR A 22 -23.81 -27.25 -64.24
CA THR A 22 -24.47 -28.01 -65.31
C THR A 22 -24.15 -27.46 -66.69
N GLY A 23 -23.44 -26.32 -66.78
CA GLY A 23 -22.97 -25.74 -68.04
C GLY A 23 -21.68 -26.39 -68.52
N ASP A 24 -21.35 -26.18 -69.79
CA ASP A 24 -20.18 -26.75 -70.46
C ASP A 24 -18.87 -26.10 -70.00
N LYS A 25 -18.89 -24.82 -69.62
CA LYS A 25 -17.73 -24.09 -69.09
C LYS A 25 -18.11 -22.96 -68.15
N VAL A 26 -17.15 -22.56 -67.31
CA VAL A 26 -17.23 -21.41 -66.40
C VAL A 26 -16.04 -20.50 -66.65
N GLU A 27 -16.27 -19.19 -66.80
CA GLU A 27 -15.23 -18.21 -67.11
C GLU A 27 -15.30 -16.98 -66.19
N VAL A 28 -14.15 -16.41 -65.84
CA VAL A 28 -14.02 -15.12 -65.15
C VAL A 28 -13.13 -14.21 -65.99
N GLY A 29 -13.66 -13.06 -66.41
CA GLY A 29 -12.93 -12.14 -67.32
C GLY A 29 -12.47 -12.80 -68.62
N GLY A 30 -13.18 -13.84 -69.08
CA GLY A 30 -12.82 -14.64 -70.27
C GLY A 30 -11.81 -15.78 -70.04
N ASN A 31 -11.33 -15.99 -68.80
CA ASN A 31 -10.43 -17.10 -68.46
C ASN A 31 -11.22 -18.29 -67.91
N LEU A 32 -10.97 -19.50 -68.44
CA LEU A 32 -11.59 -20.73 -67.98
C LEU A 32 -11.29 -20.99 -66.50
N GLN A 33 -12.32 -21.34 -65.75
CA GLN A 33 -12.26 -21.67 -64.33
C GLN A 33 -12.42 -23.17 -64.16
N GLU A 34 -11.47 -23.77 -63.44
CA GLU A 34 -11.52 -25.16 -63.00
C GLU A 34 -11.75 -25.16 -61.48
N SER A 35 -12.82 -25.84 -61.02
CA SER A 35 -13.14 -25.98 -59.59
C SER A 35 -11.94 -26.54 -58.84
N ASP A 36 -11.66 -25.98 -57.66
CA ASP A 36 -10.56 -26.39 -56.79
C ASP A 36 -9.15 -26.15 -57.37
N VAL A 37 -9.04 -25.42 -58.50
CA VAL A 37 -7.76 -25.14 -59.15
C VAL A 37 -7.55 -23.65 -59.39
N THR A 38 -8.49 -22.98 -60.06
CA THR A 38 -8.27 -21.62 -60.54
C THR A 38 -8.37 -20.61 -59.39
N LYS A 39 -7.30 -19.82 -59.22
CA LYS A 39 -7.24 -18.72 -58.26
C LYS A 39 -7.89 -17.46 -58.84
N ASN A 40 -8.67 -16.78 -58.01
CA ASN A 40 -9.22 -15.47 -58.32
C ASN A 40 -8.94 -14.47 -57.19
N ASN A 41 -8.90 -13.20 -57.56
CA ASN A 41 -8.78 -12.09 -56.63
C ASN A 41 -10.18 -11.56 -56.31
N PHE A 42 -10.62 -11.74 -55.06
CA PHE A 42 -11.92 -11.31 -54.56
C PHE A 42 -11.86 -10.01 -53.76
N THR A 43 -10.80 -9.19 -53.93
CA THR A 43 -10.77 -7.83 -53.37
C THR A 43 -11.90 -6.94 -53.89
N ASN A 44 -12.48 -7.29 -55.03
CA ASN A 44 -13.73 -6.75 -55.55
C ASN A 44 -14.64 -7.91 -55.95
N GLU A 45 -15.91 -7.61 -56.25
CA GLU A 45 -16.86 -8.56 -56.79
C GLU A 45 -16.31 -9.25 -58.05
N VAL A 46 -16.46 -10.57 -58.11
CA VAL A 46 -16.01 -11.39 -59.25
C VAL A 46 -17.22 -11.96 -59.98
N GLU A 47 -17.32 -11.67 -61.28
CA GLU A 47 -18.37 -12.19 -62.15
C GLU A 47 -17.96 -13.52 -62.79
N TYR A 48 -18.62 -14.60 -62.39
CA TYR A 48 -18.50 -15.92 -63.00
C TYR A 48 -19.55 -16.08 -64.11
N THR A 49 -19.10 -16.29 -65.35
CA THR A 49 -19.97 -16.56 -66.49
C THR A 49 -20.03 -18.05 -66.77
N VAL A 50 -21.20 -18.66 -66.59
CA VAL A 50 -21.46 -20.06 -66.94
C VAL A 50 -22.08 -20.11 -68.34
N THR A 51 -21.52 -20.93 -69.24
CA THR A 51 -22.03 -21.13 -70.60
C THR A 51 -22.60 -22.55 -70.75
N ALA A 52 -23.82 -22.68 -71.27
CA ALA A 52 -24.44 -23.97 -71.57
C ALA A 52 -24.14 -24.44 -73.01
N ALA A 53 -24.47 -25.70 -73.32
CA ALA A 53 -24.22 -26.31 -74.63
C ALA A 53 -24.89 -25.62 -75.82
N ASP A 54 -25.97 -24.87 -75.59
CA ASP A 54 -26.65 -24.06 -76.61
C ASP A 54 -26.03 -22.65 -76.78
N ASN A 55 -24.93 -22.37 -76.09
CA ASN A 55 -24.24 -21.07 -76.00
C ASN A 55 -24.99 -19.98 -75.23
N SER A 56 -26.09 -20.30 -74.54
CA SER A 56 -26.68 -19.37 -73.58
C SER A 56 -25.75 -19.21 -72.37
N THR A 57 -25.79 -18.02 -71.74
CA THR A 57 -24.94 -17.69 -70.61
C THR A 57 -25.73 -17.21 -69.40
N GLN A 58 -25.19 -17.46 -68.21
CA GLN A 58 -25.65 -16.89 -66.95
C GLN A 58 -24.46 -16.34 -66.16
N VAL A 59 -24.59 -15.12 -65.65
CA VAL A 59 -23.56 -14.46 -64.83
C VAL A 59 -23.93 -14.59 -63.35
N PHE A 60 -22.94 -14.95 -62.54
CA PHE A 60 -23.03 -15.02 -61.09
C PHE A 60 -22.00 -14.06 -60.47
N GLU A 61 -22.50 -13.04 -59.80
CA GLU A 61 -21.69 -12.16 -58.96
C GLU A 61 -21.30 -12.89 -57.67
N VAL A 62 -20.00 -12.96 -57.37
CA VAL A 62 -19.44 -13.61 -56.18
C VAL A 62 -18.67 -12.58 -55.37
N ASN A 63 -19.10 -12.38 -54.13
CA ASN A 63 -18.47 -11.52 -53.13
C ASN A 63 -17.85 -12.38 -52.02
N VAL A 64 -16.64 -12.01 -51.57
CA VAL A 64 -15.97 -12.68 -50.45
C VAL A 64 -15.57 -11.64 -49.42
N ASP A 65 -16.05 -11.82 -48.20
CA ASP A 65 -15.72 -10.96 -47.06
C ASP A 65 -14.90 -11.73 -46.02
N ASN A 66 -14.03 -11.03 -45.31
CA ASN A 66 -13.38 -11.59 -44.11
C ASN A 66 -14.33 -11.50 -42.91
N SER A 67 -14.33 -12.53 -42.05
CA SER A 67 -14.99 -12.45 -40.75
C SER A 67 -14.35 -11.34 -39.91
N GLN A 68 -15.11 -10.76 -38.98
CA GLN A 68 -14.58 -9.76 -38.05
C GLN A 68 -13.72 -10.45 -36.96
N SER A 69 -12.74 -9.72 -36.40
CA SER A 69 -11.92 -10.25 -35.29
C SER A 69 -12.75 -10.47 -34.04
N ALA A 70 -12.48 -11.60 -33.36
CA ALA A 70 -13.10 -12.00 -32.10
C ALA A 70 -12.26 -11.63 -30.85
N ASP A 71 -11.13 -10.92 -31.04
CA ASP A 71 -10.24 -10.50 -29.95
C ASP A 71 -10.92 -9.49 -29.04
N LYS A 72 -10.76 -9.68 -27.72
CA LYS A 72 -11.49 -8.92 -26.69
C LYS A 72 -10.84 -9.02 -25.32
N ASP A 73 -9.53 -8.99 -25.30
CA ASP A 73 -8.75 -9.09 -24.07
C ASP A 73 -8.38 -7.72 -23.51
N ILE A 74 -8.36 -7.61 -22.18
CA ILE A 74 -7.64 -6.55 -21.48
C ILE A 74 -6.19 -7.02 -21.35
N ILE A 75 -5.26 -6.24 -21.90
CA ILE A 75 -3.83 -6.55 -21.88
C ILE A 75 -3.04 -5.68 -20.90
N GLN A 76 -3.63 -4.55 -20.48
CA GLN A 76 -3.09 -3.71 -19.41
C GLN A 76 -4.23 -3.01 -18.69
N PHE A 77 -4.14 -2.94 -17.36
CA PHE A 77 -5.04 -2.17 -16.52
C PHE A 77 -4.21 -1.49 -15.43
N THR A 78 -4.12 -0.17 -15.47
CA THR A 78 -3.24 0.61 -14.58
C THR A 78 -4.04 1.68 -13.86
N ILE A 79 -3.84 1.83 -12.56
CA ILE A 79 -4.40 2.94 -11.77
C ILE A 79 -3.25 3.63 -11.04
N LEU A 80 -3.11 4.95 -11.18
CA LEU A 80 -2.07 5.74 -10.51
C LEU A 80 -0.64 5.20 -10.75
N GLY A 81 -0.38 4.64 -11.94
CA GLY A 81 0.91 4.03 -12.29
C GLY A 81 1.16 2.64 -11.69
N VAL A 82 0.19 2.07 -10.97
CA VAL A 82 0.24 0.69 -10.49
C VAL A 82 -0.45 -0.22 -11.50
N ASP A 83 0.31 -1.13 -12.08
CA ASP A 83 -0.22 -2.16 -12.98
C ASP A 83 -0.97 -3.24 -12.20
N GLY A 84 -2.15 -3.60 -12.70
CA GLY A 84 -2.94 -4.71 -12.19
C GLY A 84 -2.41 -6.05 -12.67
N ILE A 85 -2.50 -7.04 -11.78
CA ILE A 85 -2.25 -8.44 -12.09
C ILE A 85 -3.52 -8.99 -12.74
N ILE A 86 -3.38 -9.46 -13.98
CA ILE A 86 -4.47 -10.07 -14.76
C ILE A 86 -4.35 -11.59 -14.62
N ASP A 87 -5.34 -12.24 -14.00
CA ASP A 87 -5.45 -13.69 -13.85
C ASP A 87 -6.78 -14.17 -14.42
N GLY A 88 -6.75 -14.61 -15.69
CA GLY A 88 -7.96 -14.90 -16.46
C GLY A 88 -8.80 -13.63 -16.67
N THR A 89 -9.98 -13.60 -16.04
CA THR A 89 -10.89 -12.45 -16.08
C THR A 89 -10.89 -11.62 -14.78
N ASP A 90 -10.11 -12.02 -13.78
CA ASP A 90 -9.90 -11.25 -12.56
C ASP A 90 -8.71 -10.31 -12.74
N ILE A 91 -8.87 -9.06 -12.33
CA ILE A 91 -7.81 -8.05 -12.32
C ILE A 91 -7.64 -7.55 -10.89
N ARG A 92 -6.45 -7.66 -10.32
CA ARG A 92 -6.17 -7.28 -8.92
C ARG A 92 -5.06 -6.26 -8.87
N LEU A 93 -5.29 -5.15 -8.15
CA LEU A 93 -4.25 -4.15 -7.90
C LEU A 93 -4.37 -3.52 -6.52
N THR A 94 -3.24 -3.03 -6.01
CA THR A 94 -3.15 -2.40 -4.69
C THR A 94 -2.65 -0.97 -4.86
N VAL A 95 -3.51 0.02 -4.63
CA VAL A 95 -3.15 1.44 -4.69
C VAL A 95 -2.43 1.90 -3.41
N PRO A 96 -1.69 3.02 -3.42
CA PRO A 96 -0.98 3.52 -2.25
C PRO A 96 -1.88 3.75 -1.03
N ASN A 97 -1.31 3.65 0.18
CA ASN A 97 -2.04 3.87 1.44
C ASN A 97 -2.73 5.25 1.47
N GLY A 98 -3.98 5.28 1.95
CA GLY A 98 -4.77 6.52 2.04
C GLY A 98 -5.45 6.95 0.72
N THR A 99 -5.24 6.23 -0.39
CA THR A 99 -5.91 6.53 -1.66
C THR A 99 -7.43 6.30 -1.55
N PRO A 100 -8.29 7.31 -1.84
CA PRO A 100 -9.74 7.11 -1.87
C PRO A 100 -10.13 6.28 -3.11
N LEU A 101 -10.99 5.27 -2.92
CA LEU A 101 -11.40 4.35 -3.99
C LEU A 101 -12.62 4.83 -4.79
N THR A 102 -13.27 5.91 -4.38
CA THR A 102 -14.60 6.32 -4.89
C THR A 102 -14.57 6.93 -6.30
N ALA A 103 -13.41 7.33 -6.82
CA ALA A 103 -13.29 8.01 -8.11
C ALA A 103 -11.89 7.86 -8.72
N LEU A 104 -11.45 6.62 -8.94
CA LEU A 104 -10.15 6.33 -9.56
C LEU A 104 -10.26 6.28 -11.07
N VAL A 105 -9.24 6.78 -11.76
CA VAL A 105 -9.17 6.84 -13.23
C VAL A 105 -8.22 5.75 -13.74
N PRO A 106 -8.73 4.67 -14.35
CA PRO A 106 -7.89 3.62 -14.91
C PRO A 106 -7.41 3.94 -16.33
N THR A 107 -6.19 3.51 -16.65
CA THR A 107 -5.69 3.37 -18.02
C THR A 107 -5.81 1.91 -18.44
N ILE A 108 -6.59 1.67 -19.50
CA ILE A 108 -6.91 0.33 -19.98
C ILE A 108 -6.42 0.19 -21.43
N ALA A 109 -5.65 -0.86 -21.71
CA ALA A 109 -5.30 -1.29 -23.06
C ALA A 109 -6.03 -2.60 -23.39
N ILE A 110 -6.63 -2.67 -24.58
CA ILE A 110 -7.45 -3.79 -25.03
C ILE A 110 -7.05 -4.25 -26.43
N THR A 111 -7.35 -5.50 -26.77
CA THR A 111 -7.29 -6.00 -28.16
C THR A 111 -8.62 -5.86 -28.91
N GLY A 112 -9.73 -5.68 -28.18
CA GLY A 112 -11.07 -5.50 -28.75
C GLY A 112 -11.35 -4.10 -29.29
N LYS A 113 -12.57 -3.94 -29.83
CA LYS A 113 -13.06 -2.67 -30.40
C LYS A 113 -13.33 -1.60 -29.34
N SER A 114 -13.84 -1.98 -28.16
CA SER A 114 -14.18 -1.04 -27.09
C SER A 114 -14.21 -1.71 -25.72
N VAL A 115 -14.15 -0.92 -24.65
CA VAL A 115 -14.32 -1.37 -23.26
C VAL A 115 -15.30 -0.46 -22.53
N SER A 116 -16.16 -1.05 -21.70
CA SER A 116 -17.11 -0.33 -20.85
C SER A 116 -17.01 -0.84 -19.41
N PRO A 117 -16.83 0.01 -18.39
CA PRO A 117 -16.61 1.45 -18.48
C PRO A 117 -15.37 1.84 -19.31
N GLU A 118 -15.40 3.02 -19.91
CA GLU A 118 -14.33 3.49 -20.79
C GLU A 118 -13.03 3.79 -20.01
N SER A 119 -11.89 3.59 -20.68
CA SER A 119 -10.58 4.01 -20.18
C SER A 119 -10.56 5.52 -19.93
N GLN A 120 -9.80 5.97 -18.93
CA GLN A 120 -9.68 7.39 -18.53
C GLN A 120 -10.93 8.04 -17.93
N ILE A 121 -11.95 7.26 -17.54
CA ILE A 121 -13.13 7.78 -16.84
C ILE A 121 -13.08 7.42 -15.34
N PRO A 122 -13.38 8.36 -14.42
CA PRO A 122 -13.44 8.06 -12.99
C PRO A 122 -14.47 6.97 -12.68
N ASN A 123 -14.10 6.03 -11.82
CA ASN A 123 -14.96 4.94 -11.40
C ASN A 123 -14.80 4.64 -9.90
N ASP A 124 -15.85 4.08 -9.29
CA ASP A 124 -15.86 3.69 -7.88
C ASP A 124 -15.41 2.23 -7.73
N PHE A 125 -14.30 2.03 -7.03
CA PHE A 125 -13.72 0.72 -6.73
C PHE A 125 -13.80 0.36 -5.24
N THR A 126 -14.73 0.95 -4.50
CA THR A 126 -15.01 0.53 -3.11
C THR A 126 -15.48 -0.93 -3.01
N GLY A 127 -15.93 -1.51 -4.12
CA GLY A 127 -16.18 -2.94 -4.31
C GLY A 127 -15.70 -3.46 -5.67
N PRO A 128 -15.89 -4.77 -5.96
CA PRO A 128 -15.55 -5.35 -7.26
C PRO A 128 -16.27 -4.64 -8.40
N THR A 129 -15.53 -4.23 -9.43
CA THR A 129 -16.05 -3.44 -10.56
C THR A 129 -15.96 -4.25 -11.85
N THR A 130 -17.06 -4.33 -12.60
CA THR A 130 -17.11 -5.08 -13.86
C THR A 130 -16.73 -4.22 -15.06
N TYR A 131 -15.89 -4.77 -15.94
CA TYR A 131 -15.56 -4.21 -17.25
C TYR A 131 -15.92 -5.20 -18.35
N VAL A 132 -16.42 -4.70 -19.48
CA VAL A 132 -16.81 -5.51 -20.63
C VAL A 132 -16.04 -5.04 -21.86
N VAL A 133 -15.24 -5.91 -22.45
CA VAL A 133 -14.57 -5.68 -23.72
C VAL A 133 -15.45 -6.23 -24.84
N THR A 134 -15.71 -5.41 -25.86
CA THR A 134 -16.48 -5.80 -27.06
C THR A 134 -15.51 -5.96 -28.23
N ALA A 135 -15.51 -7.12 -28.87
CA ALA A 135 -14.74 -7.42 -30.07
C ALA A 135 -15.31 -6.72 -31.32
N ALA A 136 -14.60 -6.83 -32.45
CA ALA A 136 -15.08 -6.29 -33.72
C ALA A 136 -16.34 -7.05 -34.22
N ASP A 137 -16.42 -8.36 -33.97
CA ASP A 137 -17.57 -9.22 -34.26
C ASP A 137 -18.77 -9.02 -33.29
N ASN A 138 -18.67 -8.07 -32.36
CA ASN A 138 -19.63 -7.75 -31.31
C ASN A 138 -19.80 -8.80 -30.21
N THR A 139 -18.98 -9.86 -30.18
CA THR A 139 -18.89 -10.74 -29.02
C THR A 139 -18.19 -10.02 -27.86
N THR A 140 -18.50 -10.41 -26.62
CA THR A 140 -18.02 -9.71 -25.43
C THR A 140 -17.25 -10.62 -24.47
N LYS A 141 -16.35 -10.04 -23.68
CA LYS A 141 -15.63 -10.70 -22.58
C LYS A 141 -15.68 -9.80 -21.35
N THR A 142 -16.05 -10.40 -20.22
CA THR A 142 -16.29 -9.69 -18.96
C THR A 142 -15.12 -9.90 -18.01
N TYR A 143 -14.65 -8.83 -17.40
CA TYR A 143 -13.60 -8.79 -16.40
C TYR A 143 -14.13 -8.24 -15.07
N THR A 144 -13.58 -8.71 -13.96
CA THR A 144 -13.87 -8.16 -12.63
C THR A 144 -12.59 -7.59 -12.03
N VAL A 145 -12.63 -6.30 -11.70
CA VAL A 145 -11.51 -5.56 -11.13
C VAL A 145 -11.69 -5.44 -9.63
N PHE A 146 -10.68 -5.85 -8.88
CA PHE A 146 -10.57 -5.72 -7.43
C PHE A 146 -9.44 -4.74 -7.12
N VAL A 147 -9.80 -3.60 -6.51
CA VAL A 147 -8.82 -2.63 -6.04
C VAL A 147 -8.78 -2.66 -4.52
N SER A 148 -7.58 -2.72 -3.96
CA SER A 148 -7.35 -2.61 -2.52
C SER A 148 -6.39 -1.47 -2.22
N VAL A 149 -6.36 -1.00 -0.97
CA VAL A 149 -5.44 0.04 -0.51
C VAL A 149 -4.31 -0.64 0.25
N ALA A 150 -3.06 -0.26 -0.04
CA ALA A 150 -1.90 -0.76 0.70
C ALA A 150 -2.03 -0.45 2.19
N GLY A 151 -1.59 -1.37 3.05
CA GLY A 151 -1.52 -1.13 4.49
C GLY A 151 -0.60 0.06 4.82
N SER A 152 -0.82 0.71 5.96
CA SER A 152 0.12 1.71 6.47
C SER A 152 1.44 1.05 6.85
N SER A 153 2.56 1.70 6.51
CA SER A 153 3.92 1.24 6.84
C SER A 153 4.42 1.73 8.19
N ALA A 154 3.57 2.44 8.96
CA ALA A 154 3.89 2.95 10.28
C ALA A 154 4.09 1.80 11.29
N LYS A 155 5.20 1.83 12.04
CA LYS A 155 5.62 0.74 12.94
C LYS A 155 6.60 1.22 14.01
N ASP A 156 6.41 2.43 14.51
CA ASP A 156 7.23 2.98 15.57
C ASP A 156 6.72 2.58 16.95
N ILE A 157 7.63 2.33 17.90
CA ILE A 157 7.35 2.42 19.34
C ILE A 157 7.46 3.90 19.71
N THR A 158 6.35 4.50 20.15
CA THR A 158 6.29 5.92 20.54
C THR A 158 6.37 6.11 22.04
N ARG A 159 6.12 5.04 22.81
CA ARG A 159 6.30 5.02 24.26
C ARG A 159 6.63 3.61 24.73
N PHE A 160 7.57 3.50 25.64
CA PHE A 160 7.90 2.28 26.34
C PHE A 160 8.09 2.61 27.81
N THR A 161 7.34 1.94 28.69
CA THR A 161 7.43 2.18 30.13
C THR A 161 7.53 0.90 30.91
N ILE A 162 8.28 0.92 32.01
CA ILE A 162 8.29 -0.13 33.02
C ILE A 162 8.00 0.52 34.37
N ASN A 163 7.03 0.01 35.12
CA ASN A 163 6.63 0.53 36.44
C ASN A 163 6.35 2.05 36.44
N GLY A 164 5.82 2.60 35.34
CA GLY A 164 5.52 4.02 35.19
C GLY A 164 6.70 4.91 34.81
N LEU A 165 7.92 4.37 34.68
CA LEU A 165 9.09 5.10 34.20
C LEU A 165 9.15 5.08 32.67
N ASP A 166 9.30 6.24 32.04
CA ASP A 166 9.51 6.34 30.60
C ASP A 166 10.95 5.95 30.22
N ALA A 167 11.08 5.11 29.20
CA ALA A 167 12.36 4.78 28.60
C ALA A 167 12.85 5.90 27.66
N VAL A 168 14.16 5.89 27.38
CA VAL A 168 14.75 6.66 26.29
C VAL A 168 14.64 5.83 25.02
N ILE A 169 14.08 6.41 23.95
CA ILE A 169 14.00 5.81 22.62
C ILE A 169 14.93 6.59 21.69
N THR A 170 15.89 5.92 21.08
CA THR A 170 16.93 6.52 20.23
C THR A 170 17.17 5.70 18.96
N ASN A 171 18.09 6.20 18.12
CA ASN A 171 18.61 5.48 16.95
C ASN A 171 17.51 4.96 16.01
N ILE A 172 16.43 5.73 15.89
CA ILE A 172 15.24 5.37 15.10
C ILE A 172 15.57 5.49 13.62
N SER A 173 15.47 4.37 12.91
CA SER A 173 15.55 4.25 11.45
C SER A 173 14.27 3.61 10.91
N ALA A 174 14.19 3.37 9.59
CA ALA A 174 13.06 2.69 8.99
C ALA A 174 12.89 1.22 9.45
N ILE A 175 13.98 0.57 9.87
CA ILE A 175 14.02 -0.87 10.19
C ILE A 175 14.40 -1.21 11.63
N ALA A 176 15.01 -0.27 12.35
CA ALA A 176 15.50 -0.50 13.71
C ALA A 176 15.36 0.70 14.64
N GLY A 177 15.37 0.44 15.94
CA GLY A 177 15.49 1.45 16.99
C GLY A 177 16.13 0.87 18.25
N GLU A 178 16.51 1.74 19.18
CA GLU A 178 17.04 1.33 20.49
C GLU A 178 16.19 1.91 21.61
N ILE A 179 16.01 1.12 22.66
CA ILE A 179 15.29 1.50 23.87
C ILE A 179 16.18 1.22 25.06
N GLU A 180 16.43 2.25 25.86
CA GLU A 180 17.18 2.13 27.11
C GLU A 180 16.31 2.62 28.26
N ILE A 181 16.20 1.78 29.28
CA ILE A 181 15.54 2.14 30.53
C ILE A 181 16.41 1.70 31.69
N ASN A 182 16.52 2.57 32.67
CA ASN A 182 17.31 2.36 33.87
C ASN A 182 16.36 2.13 35.04
N MET A 183 16.45 0.95 35.64
CA MET A 183 15.65 0.57 36.79
C MET A 183 16.40 0.85 38.10
N PRO A 184 15.69 1.14 39.20
CA PRO A 184 16.28 1.26 40.52
C PRO A 184 17.04 0.01 40.94
N ASN A 185 18.06 0.18 41.79
CA ASN A 185 18.74 -0.95 42.41
C ASN A 185 17.78 -1.84 43.20
N GLY A 186 18.01 -3.16 43.15
CA GLY A 186 17.14 -4.16 43.76
C GLY A 186 15.87 -4.48 42.97
N THR A 187 15.61 -3.82 41.84
CA THR A 187 14.51 -4.23 40.94
C THR A 187 14.76 -5.65 40.45
N ASP A 188 13.81 -6.56 40.69
CA ASP A 188 13.81 -7.88 40.08
C ASP A 188 13.52 -7.76 38.57
N ARG A 189 14.49 -8.15 37.75
CA ARG A 189 14.41 -8.11 36.28
C ARG A 189 13.88 -9.39 35.66
N SER A 190 13.64 -10.43 36.44
CA SER A 190 13.25 -11.76 35.93
C SER A 190 11.85 -11.78 35.32
N SER A 191 10.99 -10.80 35.66
CA SER A 191 9.60 -10.75 35.22
C SER A 191 9.05 -9.32 35.24
N LEU A 192 9.51 -8.47 34.33
CA LEU A 192 8.99 -7.12 34.16
C LEU A 192 7.88 -7.12 33.10
N SER A 193 6.87 -6.27 33.28
CA SER A 193 5.75 -6.11 32.33
C SER A 193 5.78 -4.73 31.67
N PRO A 194 6.52 -4.54 30.56
CA PRO A 194 6.57 -3.24 29.88
C PRO A 194 5.23 -2.90 29.23
N ILE A 195 4.82 -1.64 29.34
CA ILE A 195 3.71 -1.08 28.57
C ILE A 195 4.28 -0.38 27.34
N VAL A 196 3.80 -0.77 26.17
CA VAL A 196 4.32 -0.34 24.87
C VAL A 196 3.21 0.33 24.07
N THR A 197 3.45 1.53 23.58
CA THR A 197 2.58 2.23 22.63
C THR A 197 3.23 2.24 21.26
N ILE A 198 2.49 1.80 20.25
CA ILE A 198 2.98 1.64 18.88
C ILE A 198 2.09 2.37 17.87
N THR A 199 2.65 2.68 16.70
CA THR A 199 1.87 3.12 15.52
C THR A 199 1.49 1.95 14.60
N GLY A 200 2.11 0.78 14.78
CA GLY A 200 1.84 -0.43 14.00
C GLY A 200 0.59 -1.17 14.45
N VAL A 201 0.34 -2.34 13.85
CA VAL A 201 -0.83 -3.18 14.17
C VAL A 201 -0.56 -4.16 15.31
N SER A 202 0.69 -4.55 15.52
CA SER A 202 1.07 -5.45 16.61
C SER A 202 2.52 -5.25 17.04
N VAL A 203 2.83 -5.71 18.25
CA VAL A 203 4.20 -5.77 18.79
C VAL A 203 4.42 -7.11 19.47
N SER A 204 5.60 -7.69 19.28
CA SER A 204 6.05 -8.92 19.95
C SER A 204 7.41 -8.69 20.61
N PRO A 205 7.57 -8.91 21.92
CA PRO A 205 6.54 -9.31 22.88
C PRO A 205 5.37 -8.33 22.98
N ALA A 206 4.18 -8.86 23.32
CA ALA A 206 2.98 -8.05 23.48
C ALA A 206 3.12 -7.09 24.67
N SER A 207 2.53 -5.89 24.56
CA SER A 207 2.47 -4.93 25.67
C SER A 207 1.83 -5.56 26.91
N GLY A 208 2.49 -5.43 28.06
CA GLY A 208 2.07 -6.00 29.35
C GLY A 208 2.55 -7.43 29.61
N ALA A 209 3.12 -8.12 28.62
CA ALA A 209 3.69 -9.44 28.83
C ALA A 209 4.85 -9.41 29.83
N ALA A 210 4.91 -10.41 30.72
CA ALA A 210 6.03 -10.60 31.62
C ALA A 210 7.26 -11.09 30.85
N ILE A 211 8.36 -10.35 30.95
CA ILE A 211 9.61 -10.60 30.23
C ILE A 211 10.78 -10.60 31.19
N ASP A 212 11.66 -11.59 31.04
CA ASP A 212 12.94 -11.67 31.72
C ASP A 212 13.97 -10.78 31.03
N PHE A 213 14.41 -9.76 31.74
CA PHE A 213 15.49 -8.87 31.35
C PHE A 213 16.77 -9.11 32.15
N SER A 214 16.87 -10.16 32.99
CA SER A 214 18.03 -10.42 33.86
C SER A 214 19.29 -10.84 33.09
N GLY A 215 19.13 -11.35 31.87
CA GLY A 215 20.23 -11.78 31.01
C GLY A 215 21.15 -10.64 30.53
N PRO A 216 22.37 -10.98 30.05
CA PRO A 216 23.31 -10.00 29.50
C PRO A 216 22.94 -9.52 28.08
N GLN A 217 22.07 -10.26 27.39
CA GLN A 217 21.64 -9.92 26.03
C GLN A 217 20.41 -9.00 26.07
N PRO A 218 20.31 -8.03 25.13
CA PRO A 218 19.11 -7.22 25.01
C PRO A 218 17.92 -8.08 24.57
N VAL A 219 16.71 -7.65 24.92
CA VAL A 219 15.47 -8.25 24.42
C VAL A 219 15.04 -7.53 23.16
N LEU A 220 14.62 -8.27 22.14
CA LEU A 220 14.13 -7.70 20.90
C LEU A 220 12.61 -7.53 20.96
N TYR A 221 12.14 -6.34 20.58
CA TYR A 221 10.72 -6.06 20.34
C TYR A 221 10.53 -5.81 18.84
N VAL A 222 9.60 -6.53 18.22
CA VAL A 222 9.29 -6.41 16.79
C VAL A 222 7.92 -5.78 16.64
N VAL A 223 7.85 -4.62 16.01
CA VAL A 223 6.59 -3.97 15.63
C VAL A 223 6.26 -4.32 14.18
N THR A 224 5.05 -4.83 13.96
CA THR A 224 4.54 -5.16 12.62
C THR A 224 3.59 -4.06 12.16
N ALA A 225 3.82 -3.52 10.97
CA ALA A 225 2.94 -2.57 10.29
C ALA A 225 1.77 -3.29 9.58
N ALA A 226 0.78 -2.52 9.13
CA ALA A 226 -0.37 -3.07 8.40
C ALA A 226 -0.01 -3.58 7.00
N ASP A 227 1.10 -3.11 6.42
CA ASP A 227 1.69 -3.64 5.17
C ASP A 227 2.56 -4.89 5.39
N ASN A 228 2.58 -5.43 6.62
CA ASN A 228 3.41 -6.55 7.08
C ASN A 228 4.92 -6.26 7.13
N THR A 229 5.37 -5.04 6.86
CA THR A 229 6.75 -4.65 7.14
C THR A 229 7.00 -4.58 8.65
N VAL A 230 8.23 -4.84 9.08
CA VAL A 230 8.60 -4.91 10.50
C VAL A 230 9.69 -3.92 10.86
N LYS A 231 9.72 -3.52 12.13
CA LYS A 231 10.77 -2.71 12.75
C LYS A 231 11.18 -3.35 14.07
N THR A 232 12.48 -3.57 14.24
CA THR A 232 13.04 -4.24 15.42
C THR A 232 13.66 -3.24 16.38
N TYR A 233 13.23 -3.26 17.63
CA TYR A 233 13.77 -2.48 18.72
C TYR A 233 14.64 -3.35 19.61
N THR A 234 15.87 -2.89 19.85
CA THR A 234 16.77 -3.50 20.83
C THR A 234 16.54 -2.86 22.19
N VAL A 235 15.97 -3.61 23.13
CA VAL A 235 15.61 -3.12 24.46
C VAL A 235 16.67 -3.54 25.48
N ARG A 236 17.26 -2.54 26.14
CA ARG A 236 18.22 -2.70 27.24
C ARG A 236 17.62 -2.15 28.52
N VAL A 237 17.49 -3.03 29.50
CA VAL A 237 17.05 -2.67 30.85
C VAL A 237 18.28 -2.71 31.76
N GLY A 238 18.80 -1.54 32.11
CA GLY A 238 19.91 -1.38 33.05
C GLY A 238 19.43 -1.37 34.51
N ILE A 239 20.34 -1.64 35.43
CA ILE A 239 20.18 -1.26 36.84
C ILE A 239 21.15 -0.12 37.10
N VAL A 240 20.67 0.93 37.75
CA VAL A 240 21.55 1.98 38.23
C VAL A 240 22.14 1.55 39.56
N ASN A 241 23.47 1.48 39.67
CA ASN A 241 24.15 1.13 40.92
C ASN A 241 23.82 2.15 42.03
N GLY A 242 23.38 1.69 43.21
CA GLY A 242 23.05 2.53 44.39
C GLY A 242 21.56 2.89 44.50
N ASN A 243 21.17 3.84 45.37
CA ASN A 243 19.77 4.24 45.59
C ASN A 243 19.16 5.04 44.41
N GLY A 244 19.72 4.95 43.19
CA GLY A 244 19.46 5.88 42.09
C GLY A 244 20.07 7.26 42.36
N THR A 245 20.43 8.00 41.32
CA THR A 245 21.04 9.34 41.48
C THR A 245 20.00 10.40 41.85
N LYS A 246 18.71 10.04 41.82
CA LYS A 246 17.55 10.93 41.99
C LYS A 246 17.54 12.05 40.97
N LEU A 247 18.14 11.81 39.80
CA LEU A 247 18.28 12.84 38.77
C LEU A 247 17.15 12.76 37.75
N ILE A 248 16.68 13.93 37.33
CA ILE A 248 16.02 14.09 36.02
C ILE A 248 17.13 14.10 34.98
N THR A 249 17.08 13.20 34.01
CA THR A 249 18.08 13.09 32.92
C THR A 249 17.53 13.60 31.60
N SER A 250 16.22 13.67 31.45
CA SER A 250 15.55 14.33 30.34
C SER A 250 14.24 14.95 30.81
N PHE A 251 13.94 16.14 30.31
CA PHE A 251 12.67 16.81 30.47
C PHE A 251 12.34 17.53 29.16
N SER A 252 11.16 17.28 28.59
CA SER A 252 10.71 17.95 27.38
C SER A 252 9.22 18.20 27.38
N ILE A 253 8.80 19.29 26.74
CA ILE A 253 7.40 19.60 26.44
C ILE A 253 7.32 19.91 24.95
N LEU A 254 6.36 19.29 24.24
CA LEU A 254 6.18 19.47 22.79
C LEU A 254 7.47 19.24 21.97
N GLY A 255 8.32 18.31 22.43
CA GLY A 255 9.61 18.01 21.80
C GLY A 255 10.74 19.00 22.12
N VAL A 256 10.46 20.14 22.76
CA VAL A 256 11.48 21.10 23.20
C VAL A 256 12.15 20.59 24.48
N LYS A 257 13.47 20.47 24.46
CA LYS A 257 14.27 19.97 25.59
C LYS A 257 14.54 21.07 26.61
N GLY A 258 14.34 20.77 27.89
CA GLY A 258 14.65 21.66 28.99
C GLY A 258 16.13 21.60 29.35
N ALA A 259 16.68 22.74 29.81
CA ALA A 259 17.99 22.77 30.43
C ALA A 259 17.88 22.30 31.88
N ILE A 260 18.62 21.26 32.24
CA ILE A 260 18.58 20.62 33.56
C ILE A 260 19.83 20.99 34.34
N THR A 261 19.66 21.46 35.57
CA THR A 261 20.75 21.72 36.52
C THR A 261 20.58 20.85 37.76
N ASN A 262 21.59 20.01 38.03
CA ASN A 262 21.62 19.07 39.14
C ASN A 262 22.51 19.59 40.28
N GLY A 263 22.14 20.72 40.88
CA GLY A 263 22.94 21.34 41.94
C GLY A 263 22.85 20.60 43.29
N ALA A 264 23.87 20.79 44.13
CA ALA A 264 23.91 20.21 45.48
C ALA A 264 22.87 20.83 46.41
N GLN A 265 22.61 22.15 46.29
CA GLN A 265 21.68 22.90 47.14
C GLN A 265 20.33 23.17 46.46
N SER A 266 20.30 23.28 45.13
CA SER A 266 19.08 23.47 44.34
C SER A 266 19.20 22.69 43.03
N SER A 267 18.11 22.06 42.61
CA SER A 267 18.01 21.41 41.30
C SER A 267 16.88 22.06 40.52
N THR A 268 17.13 22.38 39.24
CA THR A 268 16.19 23.16 38.43
C THR A 268 16.07 22.60 37.02
N VAL A 269 14.92 22.82 36.40
CA VAL A 269 14.73 22.66 34.96
C VAL A 269 14.17 23.96 34.40
N THR A 270 14.79 24.49 33.34
CA THR A 270 14.28 25.68 32.64
C THR A 270 13.99 25.33 31.19
N LEU A 271 12.82 25.72 30.69
CA LEU A 271 12.39 25.44 29.33
C LEU A 271 11.72 26.67 28.72
N VAL A 272 12.06 26.99 27.48
CA VAL A 272 11.42 28.08 26.72
C VAL A 272 10.64 27.47 25.55
N LEU A 273 9.32 27.62 25.57
CA LEU A 273 8.41 27.15 24.53
C LEU A 273 8.15 28.25 23.48
N PRO A 274 7.63 27.90 22.29
CA PRO A 274 7.24 28.88 21.28
C PRO A 274 6.27 29.94 21.80
N ALA A 275 6.35 31.15 21.24
CA ALA A 275 5.44 32.25 21.57
C ALA A 275 3.97 31.85 21.37
N GLY A 276 3.10 32.25 22.30
CA GLY A 276 1.67 31.92 22.28
C GLY A 276 1.30 30.53 22.78
N THR A 277 2.26 29.71 23.23
CA THR A 277 1.95 28.42 23.88
C THR A 277 1.22 28.66 25.21
N ASP A 278 0.04 28.05 25.38
CA ASP A 278 -0.71 28.07 26.65
C ASP A 278 -0.01 27.19 27.69
N LEU A 279 0.33 27.75 28.86
CA LEU A 279 1.07 27.03 29.91
C LEU A 279 0.17 26.36 30.95
N SER A 280 -1.16 26.55 30.91
CA SER A 280 -2.03 26.11 32.00
C SER A 280 -2.22 24.59 32.10
N ALA A 281 -1.86 23.84 31.06
CA ALA A 281 -2.01 22.39 31.02
C ALA A 281 -1.00 21.72 30.07
N GLN A 282 0.28 21.72 30.41
CA GLN A 282 1.32 21.05 29.62
C GLN A 282 1.65 19.65 30.16
N THR A 283 1.89 18.70 29.25
CA THR A 283 2.23 17.31 29.57
C THR A 283 3.72 17.03 29.30
N PRO A 284 4.62 17.17 30.28
CA PRO A 284 6.03 16.93 30.05
C PRO A 284 6.35 15.44 29.91
N THR A 285 7.31 15.12 29.05
CA THR A 285 7.96 13.80 29.01
C THR A 285 9.22 13.87 29.85
N ILE A 286 9.33 13.00 30.84
CA ILE A 286 10.39 13.04 31.85
C ILE A 286 11.05 11.68 31.93
N VAL A 287 12.38 11.66 31.81
CA VAL A 287 13.21 10.48 32.09
C VAL A 287 14.00 10.77 33.35
N ILE A 288 13.97 9.79 34.27
CA ILE A 288 14.66 9.89 35.55
C ILE A 288 15.62 8.72 35.74
N ASN A 289 16.56 8.92 36.65
CA ASN A 289 17.43 7.91 37.20
C ASN A 289 17.08 7.72 38.70
N ALA A 290 15.90 7.15 38.95
CA ALA A 290 15.33 6.92 40.29
C ALA A 290 14.14 5.96 40.22
N SER A 291 13.47 5.73 41.35
CA SER A 291 12.30 4.84 41.44
C SER A 291 11.00 5.46 41.00
N SER A 292 10.80 6.75 41.29
CA SER A 292 9.58 7.44 40.89
C SER A 292 9.79 8.95 40.80
N ILE A 293 8.83 9.61 40.16
CA ILE A 293 8.73 11.06 40.11
C ILE A 293 7.27 11.49 40.31
N SER A 294 7.07 12.55 41.10
CA SER A 294 5.77 13.18 41.33
C SER A 294 5.88 14.70 41.12
N PRO A 295 5.06 15.34 40.27
CA PRO A 295 4.07 14.72 39.37
C PRO A 295 4.71 13.72 38.39
N SER A 296 3.94 12.72 37.98
CA SER A 296 4.45 11.70 37.04
C SER A 296 4.62 12.26 35.63
N SER A 297 5.52 11.65 34.86
CA SER A 297 5.69 11.97 33.44
C SER A 297 4.35 11.84 32.70
N ARG A 298 4.10 12.76 31.77
CA ARG A 298 2.89 12.87 30.92
C ARG A 298 1.58 13.16 31.66
N VAL A 299 1.63 13.56 32.93
CA VAL A 299 0.48 14.14 33.63
C VAL A 299 0.42 15.64 33.31
N PRO A 300 -0.73 16.21 32.88
CA PRO A 300 -0.86 17.64 32.64
C PRO A 300 -0.55 18.45 33.91
N GLN A 301 0.26 19.49 33.80
CA GLN A 301 0.58 20.42 34.87
C GLN A 301 0.44 21.87 34.39
N ASP A 302 0.07 22.76 35.30
CA ASP A 302 0.02 24.20 35.08
C ASP A 302 1.40 24.80 35.36
N PHE A 303 2.05 25.32 34.31
CA PHE A 303 3.36 25.98 34.39
C PHE A 303 3.27 27.51 34.30
N THR A 304 2.09 28.11 34.52
CA THR A 304 1.97 29.57 34.72
C THR A 304 2.80 30.05 35.91
N ASN A 305 3.12 29.15 36.83
CA ASN A 305 4.08 29.33 37.92
C ASN A 305 5.06 28.14 37.96
N PRO A 306 6.24 28.27 38.61
CA PRO A 306 7.16 27.16 38.76
C PRO A 306 6.52 25.95 39.47
N VAL A 307 6.73 24.74 38.92
CA VAL A 307 6.19 23.49 39.45
C VAL A 307 7.31 22.69 40.13
N ILE A 308 7.04 22.13 41.32
CA ILE A 308 7.99 21.27 42.02
C ILE A 308 7.78 19.81 41.64
N TYR A 309 8.82 19.18 41.12
CA TYR A 309 8.89 17.74 40.89
C TYR A 309 9.76 17.08 41.96
N THR A 310 9.27 16.01 42.56
CA THR A 310 9.99 15.24 43.58
C THR A 310 10.39 13.89 42.99
N VAL A 311 11.70 13.66 42.85
CA VAL A 311 12.29 12.41 42.38
C VAL A 311 12.63 11.56 43.60
N SER A 312 12.08 10.36 43.68
CA SER A 312 12.24 9.46 44.84
C SER A 312 13.04 8.23 44.49
N ALA A 313 13.98 7.88 45.35
CA ALA A 313 14.78 6.68 45.32
C ALA A 313 14.07 5.48 45.97
N ALA A 314 14.61 4.28 45.81
CA ALA A 314 14.06 3.05 46.40
C ALA A 314 14.16 3.03 47.94
N ASP A 315 15.13 3.75 48.51
CA ASP A 315 15.31 3.92 49.96
C ASP A 315 14.38 4.99 50.57
N GLY A 316 13.50 5.60 49.75
CA GLY A 316 12.62 6.68 50.15
C GLY A 316 13.27 8.07 50.18
N SER A 317 14.58 8.19 49.92
CA SER A 317 15.23 9.50 49.84
C SER A 317 14.80 10.24 48.59
N THR A 318 14.73 11.57 48.65
CA THR A 318 14.16 12.39 47.57
C THR A 318 15.11 13.50 47.10
N ARG A 319 14.83 14.02 45.90
CA ARG A 319 15.39 15.26 45.35
C ARG A 319 14.25 16.09 44.75
N ALA A 320 14.14 17.35 45.15
CA ALA A 320 13.19 18.28 44.57
C ALA A 320 13.82 19.04 43.39
N TYR A 321 13.05 19.20 42.31
CA TYR A 321 13.36 20.01 41.14
C TYR A 321 12.34 21.13 41.00
N THR A 322 12.81 22.38 40.93
CA THR A 322 11.97 23.50 40.54
C THR A 322 11.98 23.62 39.01
N VAL A 323 10.83 23.42 38.39
CA VAL A 323 10.66 23.49 36.93
C VAL A 323 10.00 24.80 36.56
N THR A 324 10.70 25.62 35.77
CA THR A 324 10.21 26.89 35.24
C THR A 324 10.08 26.79 33.73
N VAL A 325 8.88 27.06 33.21
CA VAL A 325 8.61 27.12 31.78
C VAL A 325 8.21 28.53 31.43
N THR A 326 8.80 29.07 30.36
CA THR A 326 8.42 30.37 29.80
C THR A 326 8.11 30.22 28.32
N THR A 327 7.54 31.25 27.71
CA THR A 327 7.44 31.40 26.25
C THR A 327 8.48 32.39 25.76
N GLN A 328 8.86 32.30 24.48
CA GLN A 328 9.75 33.28 23.82
C GLN A 328 9.16 34.69 23.79
#